data_AF-A0A7L2E125-F1
#
_entry.id   AF-A0A7L2E125-F1
#
_cell.length_a   1.000
_cell.length_b   1.000
_cell.length_c   1.000
_cell.angle_alpha   90.00
_cell.angle_beta   90.00
_cell.angle_gamma   90.00
#
_symmetry.space_group_name_H-M   'P 1'
#
loop_
_entity.id
_entity.type
_entity.pdbx_description
1 polymer ?
#
loop_
_entity_poly.entity_id
_entity_poly.type
_entity_poly.pdbx_seq_one_letter_code
_entity_poly.pdbx_strand_id
1 'polypeptide(L)'
;KEERIVVLETENAALHLKLAEYQVLAGRSTNEVLQLYAAHGQQMKLQRSSVVTQLHGAIKKRLKQDLKSLHSFALELSKDFQRQSKTCLYQILAAVQGIQLQNEAMQMFQIKAFDLEQSLQEVTERYEKEKQKRKALHNSLIELRGNIRVHCRIRPLLPFDDDGGRLVSQDRQRNFSEKAAYAADDETVLVKCSRPGHASVNKTFQFERVYNDLESQDAVFADVAPLLTSLLDGYNVCIMAYGQTGSGKTYTMLGPQLEGNLAFSTEEESELGIIPRATQEVFRLISEKPPGSYWVEVSVVEVYNNEIFDLLAKDSYGKVFGVKRDVVTTREGKSDVPLLTHE
;
A
#
# COMPACT_ATOMS: atom_id res chain seq x y z
N LYS A 1 89.75 65.58 -129.83
CA LYS A 1 88.40 65.19 -129.37
C LYS A 1 88.22 63.67 -129.39
N GLU A 2 88.99 62.91 -130.18
CA GLU A 2 88.91 61.44 -130.21
C GLU A 2 89.68 60.72 -129.08
N GLU A 3 90.80 61.26 -128.57
CA GLU A 3 91.57 60.59 -127.48
C GLU A 3 90.82 60.48 -126.13
N ARG A 4 89.83 61.34 -125.87
CA ARG A 4 89.11 61.38 -124.59
C ARG A 4 87.97 60.35 -124.49
N ILE A 5 87.55 59.78 -125.63
CA ILE A 5 86.51 58.75 -125.70
C ILE A 5 87.09 57.37 -125.33
N VAL A 6 88.30 57.07 -125.80
CA VAL A 6 88.99 55.79 -125.54
C VAL A 6 89.32 55.60 -124.04
N VAL A 7 89.64 56.69 -123.33
CA VAL A 7 89.90 56.65 -121.88
C VAL A 7 88.62 56.32 -121.10
N LEU A 8 87.47 56.85 -121.51
CA LEU A 8 86.19 56.58 -120.84
C LEU A 8 85.67 55.16 -121.10
N GLU A 9 85.93 54.60 -122.29
CA GLU A 9 85.56 53.21 -122.60
C GLU A 9 86.39 52.20 -121.81
N THR A 10 87.69 52.47 -121.59
CA THR A 10 88.57 51.64 -120.76
C THR A 10 88.21 51.72 -119.27
N GLU A 11 87.80 52.90 -118.78
CA GLU A 11 87.36 53.07 -117.40
C GLU A 11 86.00 52.39 -117.13
N ASN A 12 85.07 52.46 -118.08
CA ASN A 12 83.79 51.75 -117.98
C ASN A 12 83.96 50.21 -117.97
N ALA A 13 84.87 49.67 -118.79
CA ALA A 13 85.14 48.24 -118.78
C ALA A 13 85.71 47.75 -117.43
N ALA A 14 86.57 48.55 -116.79
CA ALA A 14 87.13 48.24 -115.48
C ALA A 14 86.06 48.28 -114.36
N LEU A 15 85.11 49.21 -114.43
CA LEU A 15 84.01 49.32 -113.47
C LEU A 15 83.04 48.13 -113.56
N HIS A 16 82.73 47.66 -114.78
CA HIS A 16 81.86 46.49 -114.97
C HIS A 16 82.48 45.20 -114.41
N LEU A 17 83.80 45.03 -114.52
CA LEU A 17 84.49 43.86 -113.96
C LEU A 17 84.41 43.84 -112.42
N LYS A 18 84.62 44.99 -111.77
CA LYS A 18 84.51 45.13 -110.31
C LYS A 18 83.10 44.86 -109.81
N LEU A 19 82.07 45.26 -110.57
CA LEU A 19 80.68 45.08 -110.19
C LEU A 19 80.27 43.58 -110.21
N ALA A 20 80.84 42.80 -111.13
CA ALA A 20 80.63 41.35 -111.18
C ALA A 20 81.29 40.60 -110.01
N GLU A 21 82.49 41.01 -109.58
CA GLU A 21 83.18 40.39 -108.42
C GLU A 21 82.39 40.59 -107.11
N TYR A 22 81.82 41.77 -106.88
CA TYR A 22 81.04 42.03 -105.66
C TYR A 22 79.69 41.28 -105.60
N GLN A 23 79.05 41.02 -106.76
CA GLN A 23 77.78 40.29 -106.79
C GLN A 23 77.93 38.80 -106.44
N VAL A 24 79.09 38.19 -106.71
CA VAL A 24 79.35 36.78 -106.35
C VAL A 24 79.58 36.60 -104.85
N LEU A 25 80.23 37.56 -104.19
CA LEU A 25 80.49 37.52 -102.74
C LEU A 25 79.22 37.70 -101.89
N ALA A 26 78.29 38.57 -102.31
CA ALA A 26 77.04 38.81 -101.58
C ALA A 26 76.06 37.61 -101.61
N GLY A 27 76.12 36.78 -102.67
CA GLY A 27 75.24 35.62 -102.84
C GLY A 27 75.62 34.40 -101.98
N ARG A 28 76.88 34.26 -101.55
CA ARG A 28 77.30 33.12 -100.72
C ARG A 28 76.96 33.29 -99.24
N SER A 29 77.05 34.50 -98.68
CA SER A 29 76.84 34.75 -97.24
C SER A 29 75.37 34.69 -96.79
N THR A 30 74.42 34.96 -97.69
CA THR A 30 72.98 35.03 -97.35
C THR A 30 72.31 33.66 -97.26
N ASN A 31 72.80 32.67 -98.02
CA ASN A 31 72.24 31.30 -97.99
C ASN A 31 72.60 30.52 -96.73
N GLU A 32 73.78 30.72 -96.15
CA GLU A 32 74.19 30.00 -94.92
C GLU A 32 73.43 30.47 -93.68
N VAL A 33 73.12 31.78 -93.58
CA VAL A 33 72.37 32.34 -92.44
C VAL A 33 70.89 31.91 -92.47
N LEU A 34 70.29 31.81 -93.66
CA LEU A 34 68.89 31.37 -93.82
C LEU A 34 68.70 29.88 -93.49
N GLN A 35 69.69 29.02 -93.77
CA GLN A 35 69.62 27.60 -93.42
C GLN A 35 69.73 27.35 -91.90
N LEU A 36 70.60 28.09 -91.19
CA LEU A 36 70.74 27.96 -89.74
C LEU A 36 69.50 28.44 -88.96
N TYR A 37 68.87 29.53 -89.41
CA TYR A 37 67.62 30.02 -88.81
C TYR A 37 66.44 29.06 -89.02
N ALA A 38 66.35 28.43 -90.20
CA ALA A 38 65.30 27.45 -90.49
C ALA A 38 65.45 26.18 -89.63
N ALA A 39 66.67 25.67 -89.45
CA ALA A 39 66.93 24.48 -88.65
C ALA A 39 66.63 24.70 -87.15
N HIS A 40 67.03 25.84 -86.59
CA HIS A 40 66.82 26.12 -85.16
C HIS A 40 65.35 26.41 -84.81
N GLY A 41 64.59 27.04 -85.72
CA GLY A 41 63.16 27.30 -85.56
C GLY A 41 62.29 26.02 -85.58
N GLN A 42 62.69 24.98 -86.32
CA GLN A 42 61.96 23.70 -86.35
C GLN A 42 62.19 22.85 -85.10
N GLN A 43 63.41 22.84 -84.55
CA GLN A 43 63.74 22.02 -83.38
C GLN A 43 63.05 22.51 -82.08
N MET A 44 62.94 23.82 -81.88
CA MET A 44 62.27 24.43 -80.72
C MET A 44 60.72 24.29 -80.75
N LYS A 45 60.10 24.23 -81.93
CA LYS A 45 58.65 23.99 -82.09
C LYS A 45 58.26 22.53 -81.80
N LEU A 46 59.11 21.57 -82.18
CA LEU A 46 58.84 20.14 -81.96
C LEU A 46 58.91 19.76 -80.47
N GLN A 47 59.91 20.25 -79.72
CA GLN A 47 60.08 19.92 -78.30
C GLN A 47 59.01 20.57 -77.39
N ARG A 48 58.62 21.83 -77.64
CA ARG A 48 57.52 22.48 -76.89
C ARG A 48 56.18 21.79 -77.09
N SER A 49 55.89 21.30 -78.31
CA SER A 49 54.67 20.55 -78.61
C SER A 49 54.60 19.22 -77.85
N SER A 50 55.73 18.49 -77.78
CA SER A 50 55.84 17.18 -77.12
C SER A 50 55.68 17.24 -75.58
N VAL A 51 56.35 18.19 -74.92
CA VAL A 51 56.27 18.32 -73.45
C VAL A 51 54.87 18.77 -73.02
N VAL A 52 54.27 19.73 -73.75
CA VAL A 52 52.91 20.20 -73.46
C VAL A 52 51.90 19.08 -73.69
N THR A 53 52.03 18.25 -74.73
CA THR A 53 51.14 17.10 -74.95
C THR A 53 51.31 15.99 -73.92
N GLN A 54 52.53 15.70 -73.47
CA GLN A 54 52.76 14.75 -72.36
C GLN A 54 52.18 15.24 -71.04
N LEU A 55 52.39 16.52 -70.70
CA LEU A 55 51.85 17.12 -69.48
C LEU A 55 50.31 17.13 -69.50
N HIS A 56 49.71 17.52 -70.63
CA HIS A 56 48.25 17.44 -70.82
C HIS A 56 47.73 16.00 -70.70
N GLY A 57 48.45 15.03 -71.26
CA GLY A 57 48.11 13.61 -71.15
C GLY A 57 48.17 13.09 -69.71
N ALA A 58 49.18 13.50 -68.95
CA ALA A 58 49.35 13.15 -67.54
C ALA A 58 48.27 13.79 -66.65
N ILE A 59 48.00 15.08 -66.83
CA ILE A 59 46.94 15.81 -66.11
C ILE A 59 45.57 15.19 -66.44
N LYS A 60 45.26 14.93 -67.72
CA LYS A 60 44.00 14.31 -68.15
C LYS A 60 43.83 12.91 -67.55
N LYS A 61 44.89 12.10 -67.50
CA LYS A 61 44.87 10.79 -66.84
C LYS A 61 44.56 10.93 -65.34
N ARG A 62 45.24 11.85 -64.65
CA ARG A 62 45.05 12.05 -63.21
C ARG A 62 43.65 12.56 -62.88
N LEU A 63 43.18 13.58 -63.60
CA LEU A 63 41.82 14.09 -63.45
C LEU A 63 40.77 13.00 -63.70
N LYS A 64 40.98 12.13 -64.70
CA LYS A 64 40.07 11.01 -64.98
C LYS A 64 40.09 9.95 -63.86
N GLN A 65 41.22 9.77 -63.20
CA GLN A 65 41.38 8.83 -62.09
C GLN A 65 40.77 9.38 -60.80
N ASP A 66 40.99 10.66 -60.51
CA ASP A 66 40.38 11.36 -59.38
C ASP A 66 38.86 11.44 -59.53
N LEU A 67 38.35 11.70 -60.74
CA LEU A 67 36.91 11.72 -61.03
C LEU A 67 36.29 10.33 -60.88
N LYS A 68 37.00 9.27 -61.26
CA LYS A 68 36.58 7.89 -60.97
C LYS A 68 36.55 7.60 -59.46
N SER A 69 37.57 8.02 -58.72
CA SER A 69 37.67 7.85 -57.26
C SER A 69 36.54 8.58 -56.54
N LEU A 70 36.26 9.83 -56.94
CA LEU A 70 35.20 10.64 -56.38
C LEU A 70 33.83 10.02 -56.68
N HIS A 71 33.63 9.51 -57.90
CA HIS A 71 32.40 8.80 -58.25
C HIS A 71 32.24 7.51 -57.42
N SER A 72 33.30 6.72 -57.24
CA SER A 72 33.21 5.51 -56.41
C SER A 72 32.89 5.85 -54.96
N PHE A 73 33.50 6.90 -54.42
CA PHE A 73 33.24 7.36 -53.06
C PHE A 73 31.82 7.88 -52.89
N ALA A 74 31.32 8.70 -53.82
CA ALA A 74 29.94 9.19 -53.79
C ALA A 74 28.92 8.03 -53.87
N LEU A 75 29.23 6.98 -54.64
CA LEU A 75 28.39 5.79 -54.73
C LEU A 75 28.39 4.98 -53.42
N GLU A 76 29.54 4.84 -52.77
CA GLU A 76 29.69 4.17 -51.47
C GLU A 76 28.95 4.94 -50.37
N LEU A 77 29.15 6.26 -50.29
CA LEU A 77 28.48 7.13 -49.34
C LEU A 77 26.94 7.09 -49.51
N SER A 78 26.46 7.07 -50.76
CA SER A 78 25.04 6.94 -51.05
C SER A 78 24.47 5.59 -50.57
N LYS A 79 25.20 4.49 -50.79
CA LYS A 79 24.81 3.17 -50.30
C LYS A 79 24.79 3.09 -48.78
N ASP A 80 25.81 3.63 -48.12
CA ASP A 80 25.90 3.66 -46.66
C ASP A 80 24.78 4.50 -46.05
N PHE A 81 24.54 5.69 -46.61
CA PHE A 81 23.42 6.54 -46.19
C PHE A 81 22.07 5.81 -46.37
N GLN A 82 21.88 5.13 -47.51
CA GLN A 82 20.66 4.36 -47.76
C GLN A 82 20.51 3.17 -46.79
N ARG A 83 21.61 2.52 -46.43
CA ARG A 83 21.62 1.41 -45.45
C ARG A 83 21.28 1.91 -44.05
N GLN A 84 21.92 2.99 -43.62
CA GLN A 84 21.72 3.60 -42.31
C GLN A 84 20.30 4.17 -42.17
N SER A 85 19.78 4.81 -43.22
CA SER A 85 18.39 5.28 -43.31
C SER A 85 17.39 4.12 -43.17
N LYS A 86 17.61 3.00 -43.87
CA LYS A 86 16.78 1.79 -43.73
C LYS A 86 16.83 1.22 -42.32
N THR A 87 18.02 1.10 -41.73
CA THR A 87 18.16 0.59 -40.35
C THR A 87 17.43 1.47 -39.34
N CYS A 88 17.58 2.79 -39.46
CA CYS A 88 16.87 3.76 -38.62
C CYS A 88 15.34 3.61 -38.78
N LEU A 89 14.85 3.52 -40.02
CA LEU A 89 13.42 3.28 -40.29
C LEU A 89 12.90 2.00 -39.65
N TYR A 90 13.64 0.88 -39.73
CA TYR A 90 13.23 -0.37 -39.10
C TYR A 90 13.20 -0.28 -37.57
N GLN A 91 14.17 0.40 -36.95
CA GLN A 91 14.19 0.61 -35.51
C GLN A 91 13.01 1.48 -35.04
N ILE A 92 12.72 2.57 -35.76
CA ILE A 92 11.57 3.43 -35.48
C ILE A 92 10.28 2.63 -35.64
N LEU A 93 10.14 1.84 -36.71
CA LEU A 93 8.95 1.02 -36.95
C LEU A 93 8.73 0.02 -35.81
N ALA A 94 9.78 -0.68 -35.38
CA ALA A 94 9.71 -1.64 -34.27
C ALA A 94 9.34 -0.95 -32.95
N ALA A 95 9.92 0.23 -32.67
CA ALA A 95 9.59 1.01 -31.49
C ALA A 95 8.13 1.49 -31.48
N VAL A 96 7.63 1.98 -32.62
CA VAL A 96 6.23 2.41 -32.77
C VAL A 96 5.27 1.23 -32.59
N GLN A 97 5.57 0.07 -33.18
CA GLN A 97 4.77 -1.14 -32.97
C GLN A 97 4.77 -1.59 -31.49
N GLY A 98 5.93 -1.52 -30.82
CA GLY A 98 6.03 -1.83 -29.39
C GLY A 98 5.18 -0.90 -28.52
N ILE A 99 5.23 0.41 -28.78
CA ILE A 99 4.40 1.41 -28.08
C ILE A 99 2.91 1.16 -28.33
N GLN A 100 2.52 0.79 -29.56
CA GLN A 100 1.13 0.50 -29.90
C GLN A 100 0.58 -0.67 -29.06
N LEU A 101 1.32 -1.78 -28.98
CA LEU A 101 0.96 -2.94 -28.15
C LEU A 101 0.86 -2.57 -26.65
N GLN A 102 1.78 -1.74 -26.15
CA GLN A 102 1.75 -1.28 -24.77
C GLN A 102 0.54 -0.38 -24.50
N ASN A 103 0.17 0.50 -25.43
CA ASN A 103 -1.01 1.33 -25.31
C ASN A 103 -2.30 0.50 -25.25
N GLU A 104 -2.41 -0.54 -26.09
CA GLU A 104 -3.55 -1.47 -26.06
C GLU A 104 -3.63 -2.23 -24.72
N ALA A 105 -2.49 -2.71 -24.21
CA ALA A 105 -2.42 -3.34 -22.89
C ALA A 105 -2.82 -2.36 -21.77
N MET A 106 -2.37 -1.10 -21.85
CA MET A 106 -2.70 -0.07 -20.86
C MET A 106 -4.19 0.28 -20.87
N GLN A 107 -4.82 0.36 -22.05
CA GLN A 107 -6.27 0.55 -22.17
C GLN A 107 -7.03 -0.62 -21.53
N MET A 108 -6.59 -1.86 -21.75
CA MET A 108 -7.21 -3.02 -21.11
C MET A 108 -7.07 -2.98 -19.58
N PHE A 109 -5.93 -2.55 -19.05
CA PHE A 109 -5.75 -2.41 -17.60
C PHE A 109 -6.62 -1.28 -17.03
N GLN A 110 -6.79 -0.16 -17.74
CA GLN A 110 -7.69 0.91 -17.33
C GLN A 110 -9.14 0.44 -17.22
N ILE A 111 -9.62 -0.34 -18.19
CA ILE A 111 -10.97 -0.92 -18.15
C ILE A 111 -11.12 -1.85 -16.94
N LYS A 112 -10.15 -2.75 -16.73
CA LYS A 112 -10.19 -3.67 -15.57
C LYS A 112 -10.13 -2.95 -14.23
N ALA A 113 -9.35 -1.87 -14.12
CA ALA A 113 -9.28 -1.06 -12.91
C ALA A 113 -10.63 -0.41 -12.62
N PHE A 114 -11.26 0.16 -13.64
CA PHE A 114 -12.59 0.75 -13.53
C PHE A 114 -13.65 -0.29 -13.12
N ASP A 115 -13.67 -1.47 -13.75
CA ASP A 115 -14.60 -2.55 -13.40
C ASP A 115 -14.39 -3.02 -11.95
N LEU A 116 -13.13 -3.11 -11.51
CA LEU A 116 -12.80 -3.50 -10.14
C LEU A 116 -13.22 -2.45 -9.12
N GLU A 117 -13.03 -1.17 -9.41
CA GLU A 117 -13.49 -0.05 -8.58
C GLU A 117 -15.01 -0.05 -8.45
N GLN A 118 -15.73 -0.25 -9.56
CA GLN A 118 -17.18 -0.36 -9.55
C GLN A 118 -17.67 -1.56 -8.74
N SER A 119 -17.02 -2.71 -8.89
CA SER A 119 -17.35 -3.92 -8.12
C SER A 119 -17.08 -3.72 -6.62
N LEU A 120 -15.97 -3.07 -6.26
CA LEU A 120 -15.63 -2.75 -4.87
C LEU A 120 -16.66 -1.81 -4.25
N GLN A 121 -17.08 -0.78 -4.99
CA GLN A 121 -18.14 0.14 -4.55
C GLN A 121 -19.45 -0.62 -4.30
N GLU A 122 -19.87 -1.48 -5.24
CA GLU A 122 -21.09 -2.27 -5.11
C GLU A 122 -21.04 -3.20 -3.90
N VAL A 123 -19.92 -3.90 -3.69
CA VAL A 123 -19.72 -4.78 -2.52
C VAL A 123 -19.76 -3.97 -1.22
N THR A 124 -19.14 -2.80 -1.20
CA THR A 124 -19.12 -1.91 -0.02
C THR A 124 -20.54 -1.44 0.34
N GLU A 125 -21.32 -1.00 -0.65
CA GLU A 125 -22.71 -0.58 -0.44
C GLU A 125 -23.60 -1.74 0.03
N ARG A 126 -23.44 -2.93 -0.55
CA ARG A 126 -24.16 -4.13 -0.11
C ARG A 126 -23.78 -4.51 1.33
N TYR A 127 -22.50 -4.43 1.68
CA TYR A 127 -22.01 -4.70 3.02
C TYR A 127 -22.61 -3.74 4.05
N GLU A 128 -22.63 -2.42 3.78
CA GLU A 128 -23.21 -1.46 4.72
C GLU A 128 -24.73 -1.63 4.88
N LYS A 129 -25.45 -1.95 3.80
CA LYS A 129 -26.89 -2.30 3.88
C LYS A 129 -27.12 -3.53 4.75
N GLU A 130 -26.32 -4.57 4.57
CA GLU A 130 -26.46 -5.81 5.34
C GLU A 130 -26.09 -5.61 6.81
N LYS A 131 -25.05 -4.82 7.09
CA LYS A 131 -24.66 -4.41 8.44
C LYS A 131 -25.78 -3.66 9.17
N GLN A 132 -26.48 -2.75 8.48
CA GLN A 132 -27.65 -2.04 9.03
C GLN A 132 -28.82 -3.01 9.31
N LYS A 133 -29.12 -3.93 8.39
CA LYS A 133 -30.16 -4.95 8.60
C LYS A 133 -29.83 -5.86 9.77
N ARG A 134 -28.58 -6.34 9.87
CA ARG A 134 -28.12 -7.17 11.00
C ARG A 134 -28.30 -6.45 12.33
N LYS A 135 -27.93 -5.16 12.40
CA LYS A 135 -28.15 -4.32 13.59
C LYS A 135 -29.64 -4.24 13.94
N ALA A 136 -30.51 -3.95 12.97
CA ALA A 136 -31.95 -3.87 13.21
C ALA A 136 -32.54 -5.21 13.70
N LEU A 137 -32.21 -6.32 13.03
CA LEU A 137 -32.67 -7.66 13.41
C LEU A 137 -32.18 -8.07 14.80
N HIS A 138 -30.90 -7.83 15.10
CA HIS A 138 -30.34 -8.12 16.41
C HIS A 138 -31.10 -7.39 17.52
N ASN A 139 -31.35 -6.09 17.33
CA ASN A 139 -32.07 -5.29 18.33
C ASN A 139 -33.52 -5.74 18.47
N SER A 140 -34.22 -6.06 17.37
CA SER A 140 -35.57 -6.61 17.44
C SER A 140 -35.61 -7.95 18.17
N LEU A 141 -34.61 -8.83 17.99
CA LEU A 141 -34.52 -10.08 18.74
C LEU A 141 -34.30 -9.83 20.24
N ILE A 142 -33.48 -8.85 20.60
CA ILE A 142 -33.25 -8.47 22.00
C ILE A 142 -34.52 -7.90 22.63
N GLU A 143 -35.26 -7.03 21.93
CA GLU A 143 -36.53 -6.45 22.37
C GLU A 143 -37.62 -7.51 22.53
N LEU A 144 -37.72 -8.47 21.59
CA LEU A 144 -38.69 -9.57 21.64
C LEU A 144 -38.43 -10.52 22.83
N ARG A 145 -37.18 -10.73 23.21
CA ARG A 145 -36.84 -11.44 24.46
C ARG A 145 -37.15 -10.63 25.71
N GLY A 146 -37.33 -9.32 25.59
CA GLY A 146 -37.55 -8.40 26.70
C GLY A 146 -36.30 -7.60 27.04
N ASN A 147 -36.52 -6.31 27.33
CA ASN A 147 -35.48 -5.35 27.69
C ASN A 147 -35.01 -5.50 29.15
N ILE A 148 -35.84 -6.10 30.00
CA ILE A 148 -35.51 -6.43 31.39
C ILE A 148 -35.65 -7.94 31.53
N ARG A 149 -34.54 -8.57 31.88
CA ARG A 149 -34.42 -10.02 31.99
C ARG A 149 -33.99 -10.39 33.40
N VAL A 150 -34.60 -11.42 33.95
CA VAL A 150 -34.30 -11.89 35.30
C VAL A 150 -33.92 -13.35 35.23
N HIS A 151 -32.64 -13.62 35.44
CA HIS A 151 -32.10 -14.97 35.52
C HIS A 151 -31.86 -15.35 36.98
N CYS A 152 -32.06 -16.62 37.33
CA CYS A 152 -31.71 -17.17 38.62
C CYS A 152 -30.47 -18.06 38.48
N ARG A 153 -29.49 -17.95 39.37
CA ARG A 153 -28.34 -18.86 39.42
C ARG A 153 -28.26 -19.52 40.78
N ILE A 154 -28.31 -20.85 40.80
CA ILE A 154 -28.13 -21.65 42.01
C ILE A 154 -26.64 -22.00 42.09
N ARG A 155 -25.95 -21.58 43.17
CA ARG A 155 -24.55 -21.98 43.38
C ARG A 155 -24.47 -23.42 43.93
N PRO A 156 -23.36 -24.14 43.67
CA PRO A 156 -23.10 -25.42 44.33
C PRO A 156 -22.94 -25.26 45.84
N LEU A 157 -23.19 -26.34 46.57
CA LEU A 157 -22.87 -26.46 47.98
C LEU A 157 -21.35 -26.48 48.14
N LEU A 158 -20.83 -25.65 49.03
CA LEU A 158 -19.42 -25.54 49.34
C LEU A 158 -19.12 -26.32 50.62
N PRO A 159 -17.87 -26.76 50.85
CA PRO A 159 -17.52 -27.56 52.03
C PRO A 159 -17.87 -26.91 53.38
N PHE A 160 -17.88 -25.58 53.45
CA PHE A 160 -18.27 -24.84 54.65
C PHE A 160 -19.80 -24.70 54.83
N ASP A 161 -20.60 -25.12 53.85
CA ASP A 161 -22.04 -25.28 54.01
C ASP A 161 -22.38 -26.61 54.72
N ASP A 162 -21.45 -27.58 54.69
CA ASP A 162 -21.56 -28.92 55.27
C ASP A 162 -20.86 -28.96 56.64
N ASP A 163 -21.58 -28.52 57.68
CA ASP A 163 -21.36 -28.75 59.12
C ASP A 163 -20.48 -27.79 59.96
N GLY A 164 -20.85 -27.58 61.25
CA GLY A 164 -19.88 -27.16 62.29
C GLY A 164 -20.17 -26.01 63.28
N GLY A 165 -21.37 -25.42 63.36
CA GLY A 165 -21.66 -24.30 64.30
C GLY A 165 -22.45 -24.65 65.58
N ARG A 166 -22.97 -25.88 65.72
CA ARG A 166 -23.79 -26.27 66.88
C ARG A 166 -23.13 -27.39 67.69
N LEU A 167 -22.19 -27.00 68.54
CA LEU A 167 -21.82 -27.73 69.74
C LEU A 167 -22.97 -27.71 70.76
N VAL A 168 -24.09 -28.44 70.55
CA VAL A 168 -24.89 -28.89 71.69
C VAL A 168 -25.67 -30.17 71.36
N SER A 169 -25.34 -31.22 72.14
CA SER A 169 -26.17 -32.37 72.54
C SER A 169 -26.60 -33.40 71.49
N GLN A 170 -26.12 -34.63 71.74
CA GLN A 170 -26.72 -35.91 71.37
C GLN A 170 -28.25 -35.86 71.48
N ASP A 171 -28.96 -35.85 70.34
CA ASP A 171 -30.07 -36.77 70.12
C ASP A 171 -30.59 -36.68 68.68
N ARG A 172 -30.74 -37.86 68.06
CA ARG A 172 -31.55 -38.18 66.86
C ARG A 172 -31.11 -37.59 65.51
N GLN A 173 -30.65 -38.51 64.64
CA GLN A 173 -30.84 -38.53 63.19
C GLN A 173 -31.60 -37.34 62.62
N ARG A 174 -30.85 -36.33 62.19
CA ARG A 174 -31.36 -35.13 61.56
C ARG A 174 -30.36 -34.77 60.46
N ASN A 175 -30.54 -35.38 59.28
CA ASN A 175 -29.89 -34.99 58.04
C ASN A 175 -30.28 -33.52 57.75
N PHE A 176 -29.45 -32.56 58.16
CA PHE A 176 -29.74 -31.12 58.02
C PHE A 176 -28.82 -30.40 57.02
N SER A 177 -28.21 -31.14 56.09
CA SER A 177 -27.57 -30.60 54.90
C SER A 177 -28.42 -30.95 53.67
N GLU A 178 -29.68 -30.53 53.65
CA GLU A 178 -30.54 -30.69 52.47
C GLU A 178 -30.50 -29.41 51.66
N LYS A 179 -30.06 -29.51 50.39
CA LYS A 179 -30.09 -28.42 49.41
C LYS A 179 -31.45 -27.73 49.45
N ALA A 180 -31.45 -26.41 49.65
CA ALA A 180 -32.70 -25.65 49.86
C ALA A 180 -33.39 -25.24 48.55
N ALA A 181 -32.64 -25.12 47.45
CA ALA A 181 -33.13 -24.70 46.14
C ALA A 181 -32.72 -25.68 45.04
N TYR A 182 -33.64 -25.99 44.14
CA TYR A 182 -33.47 -26.91 43.03
C TYR A 182 -33.98 -26.25 41.74
N ALA A 183 -33.26 -26.44 40.64
CA ALA A 183 -33.82 -26.17 39.31
C ALA A 183 -34.79 -27.31 38.99
N ALA A 184 -36.07 -27.01 38.79
CA ALA A 184 -37.04 -27.99 38.32
C ALA A 184 -36.93 -28.17 36.80
N ASP A 185 -36.67 -27.08 36.10
CA ASP A 185 -36.37 -26.96 34.68
C ASP A 185 -35.57 -25.65 34.45
N ASP A 186 -35.34 -25.29 33.18
CA ASP A 186 -34.56 -24.11 32.79
C ASP A 186 -35.24 -22.78 33.10
N GLU A 187 -36.50 -22.77 33.54
CA GLU A 187 -37.28 -21.54 33.83
C GLU A 187 -37.84 -21.53 35.27
N THR A 188 -37.84 -22.67 35.98
CA THR A 188 -38.52 -22.84 37.26
C THR A 188 -37.57 -23.27 38.37
N VAL A 189 -37.54 -22.50 39.46
CA VAL A 189 -36.85 -22.84 40.71
C VAL A 189 -37.84 -23.35 41.75
N LEU A 190 -37.52 -24.49 42.37
CA LEU A 190 -38.20 -25.04 43.54
C LEU A 190 -37.39 -24.77 44.81
N VAL A 191 -37.97 -24.06 45.77
CA VAL A 191 -37.38 -23.77 47.08
C VAL A 191 -38.12 -24.55 48.17
N LYS A 192 -37.44 -25.48 48.83
CA LYS A 192 -37.96 -26.21 49.99
C LYS A 192 -37.78 -25.35 51.24
N CYS A 193 -38.87 -24.88 51.83
CA CYS A 193 -38.86 -24.14 53.09
C CYS A 193 -39.21 -25.08 54.25
N SER A 194 -38.21 -25.56 54.99
CA SER A 194 -38.41 -26.30 56.23
C SER A 194 -38.06 -25.42 57.42
N ARG A 195 -39.06 -25.08 58.25
CA ARG A 195 -38.87 -24.34 59.50
C ARG A 195 -39.24 -25.25 60.67
N PRO A 196 -38.43 -25.32 61.74
CA PRO A 196 -38.78 -26.11 62.93
C PRO A 196 -40.16 -25.72 63.46
N GLY A 197 -41.05 -26.70 63.63
CA GLY A 197 -42.42 -26.48 64.15
C GLY A 197 -43.46 -26.09 63.10
N HIS A 198 -43.08 -25.97 61.82
CA HIS A 198 -44.01 -25.71 60.71
C HIS A 198 -43.97 -26.86 59.69
N ALA A 199 -45.09 -27.09 59.00
CA ALA A 199 -45.12 -27.99 57.85
C ALA A 199 -44.13 -27.49 56.78
N SER A 200 -43.40 -28.42 56.15
CA SER A 200 -42.53 -28.09 55.02
C SER A 200 -43.37 -27.51 53.89
N VAL A 201 -43.07 -26.27 53.47
CA VAL A 201 -43.73 -25.61 52.35
C VAL A 201 -42.76 -25.51 51.20
N ASN A 202 -43.14 -26.02 50.04
CA ASN A 202 -42.38 -25.84 48.82
C ASN A 202 -42.91 -24.60 48.09
N LYS A 203 -42.00 -23.73 47.63
CA LYS A 203 -42.32 -22.57 46.81
C LYS A 203 -41.68 -22.71 45.44
N THR A 204 -42.41 -22.34 44.40
CA THR A 204 -41.92 -22.31 43.03
C THR A 204 -41.85 -20.88 42.53
N PHE A 205 -40.79 -20.55 41.81
CA PHE A 205 -40.57 -19.24 41.19
C PHE A 205 -40.19 -19.43 39.73
N GLN A 206 -40.75 -18.63 38.85
CA GLN A 206 -40.43 -18.64 37.42
C GLN A 206 -39.51 -17.47 37.06
N PHE A 207 -38.55 -17.76 36.19
CA PHE A 207 -37.53 -16.86 35.67
C PHE A 207 -37.38 -17.11 34.16
N GLU A 208 -36.74 -16.17 33.46
CA GLU A 208 -36.43 -16.36 32.03
C GLU A 208 -35.37 -17.43 31.81
N ARG A 209 -34.46 -17.58 32.78
CA ARG A 209 -33.45 -18.63 32.80
C ARG A 209 -33.06 -18.97 34.23
N VAL A 210 -32.92 -20.26 34.52
CA VAL A 210 -32.52 -20.82 35.81
C VAL A 210 -31.27 -21.65 35.63
N TYR A 211 -30.14 -21.15 36.10
CA TYR A 211 -28.90 -21.88 36.10
C TYR A 211 -28.81 -22.84 37.29
N ASN A 212 -28.60 -24.12 37.02
CA ASN A 212 -28.37 -25.11 38.07
C ASN A 212 -26.94 -25.01 38.63
N ASP A 213 -26.67 -25.74 39.70
CA ASP A 213 -25.40 -25.70 40.44
C ASP A 213 -24.21 -26.35 39.74
N LEU A 214 -24.44 -27.01 38.61
CA LEU A 214 -23.41 -27.62 37.77
C LEU A 214 -23.10 -26.76 36.53
N GLU A 215 -23.85 -25.68 36.30
CA GLU A 215 -23.63 -24.84 35.12
C GLU A 215 -22.42 -23.93 35.29
N SER A 216 -21.56 -23.95 34.27
CA SER A 216 -20.30 -23.22 34.23
C SER A 216 -20.51 -21.73 34.00
N GLN A 217 -19.44 -20.96 34.21
CA GLN A 217 -19.40 -19.54 33.89
C GLN A 217 -19.60 -19.27 32.39
N ASP A 218 -19.14 -20.18 31.54
CA ASP A 218 -19.33 -20.12 30.09
C ASP A 218 -20.82 -20.18 29.71
N ALA A 219 -21.58 -21.06 30.34
CA ALA A 219 -23.02 -21.18 30.11
C ALA A 219 -23.76 -19.89 30.50
N VAL A 220 -23.39 -19.29 31.63
CA VAL A 220 -23.95 -17.99 32.05
C VAL A 220 -23.54 -16.88 31.08
N PHE A 221 -22.29 -16.84 30.64
CA PHE A 221 -21.80 -15.82 29.73
C PHE A 221 -22.41 -15.94 28.33
N ALA A 222 -22.74 -17.14 27.86
CA ALA A 222 -23.38 -17.35 26.55
C ALA A 222 -24.70 -16.58 26.41
N ASP A 223 -25.47 -16.43 27.50
CA ASP A 223 -26.70 -15.64 27.50
C ASP A 223 -26.46 -14.13 27.59
N VAL A 224 -25.30 -13.72 28.11
CA VAL A 224 -24.89 -12.32 28.26
C VAL A 224 -24.22 -11.78 27.00
N ALA A 225 -23.44 -12.61 26.29
CA ALA A 225 -22.63 -12.21 25.14
C ALA A 225 -23.41 -11.46 24.04
N PRO A 226 -24.67 -11.82 23.69
CA PRO A 226 -25.46 -11.07 22.71
C PRO A 226 -25.70 -9.60 23.11
N LEU A 227 -25.70 -9.28 24.40
CA LEU A 227 -25.86 -7.91 24.90
C LEU A 227 -24.64 -7.05 24.56
N LEU A 228 -23.44 -7.63 24.48
CA LEU A 228 -22.21 -6.91 24.11
C LEU A 228 -22.26 -6.43 22.65
N THR A 229 -22.97 -7.16 21.78
CA THR A 229 -23.22 -6.69 20.42
C THR A 229 -24.14 -5.46 20.42
N SER A 230 -25.18 -5.44 21.26
CA SER A 230 -26.05 -4.27 21.44
C SER A 230 -25.28 -3.07 22.00
N LEU A 231 -24.33 -3.30 22.92
CA LEU A 231 -23.42 -2.27 23.42
C LEU A 231 -22.64 -1.61 22.28
N LEU A 232 -21.99 -2.40 21.41
CA LEU A 232 -21.22 -1.89 20.25
C LEU A 232 -22.11 -1.25 19.17
N ASP A 233 -23.40 -1.60 19.15
CA ASP A 233 -24.42 -0.97 18.31
C ASP A 233 -24.94 0.36 18.89
N GLY A 234 -24.49 0.77 20.08
CA GLY A 234 -24.80 2.07 20.70
C GLY A 234 -25.96 2.03 21.70
N TYR A 235 -26.29 0.87 22.25
CA TYR A 235 -27.30 0.72 23.29
C TYR A 235 -26.66 0.63 24.68
N ASN A 236 -27.35 1.18 25.68
CA ASN A 236 -26.92 1.05 27.07
C ASN A 236 -27.31 -0.34 27.59
N VAL A 237 -26.34 -1.04 28.17
CA VAL A 237 -26.53 -2.37 28.77
C VAL A 237 -26.16 -2.30 30.25
N CYS A 238 -26.98 -2.91 31.11
CA CYS A 238 -26.73 -3.02 32.53
C CYS A 238 -26.90 -4.48 32.96
N ILE A 239 -25.88 -5.03 33.64
CA ILE A 239 -25.90 -6.39 34.19
C ILE A 239 -25.69 -6.26 35.69
N MET A 240 -26.63 -6.80 36.46
CA MET A 240 -26.62 -6.72 37.91
C MET A 240 -26.71 -8.13 38.52
N ALA A 241 -25.85 -8.43 39.48
CA ALA A 241 -25.96 -9.62 40.30
C ALA A 241 -26.62 -9.27 41.64
N TYR A 242 -27.74 -9.94 41.96
CA TYR A 242 -28.51 -9.71 43.19
C TYR A 242 -28.61 -10.98 44.03
N GLY A 243 -28.58 -10.82 45.37
CA GLY A 243 -28.67 -11.94 46.31
C GLY A 243 -27.99 -11.64 47.65
N GLN A 244 -28.18 -12.51 48.64
CA GLN A 244 -27.56 -12.37 49.97
C GLN A 244 -26.03 -12.52 49.93
N THR A 245 -25.34 -12.13 51.00
CA THR A 245 -23.91 -12.42 51.16
C THR A 245 -23.67 -13.94 51.10
N GLY A 246 -22.64 -14.35 50.37
CA GLY A 246 -22.34 -15.77 50.13
C GLY A 246 -23.17 -16.46 49.05
N SER A 247 -24.08 -15.77 48.35
CA SER A 247 -24.89 -16.38 47.28
C SER A 247 -24.18 -16.55 45.92
N GLY A 248 -22.93 -16.07 45.78
CA GLY A 248 -22.17 -16.18 44.53
C GLY A 248 -22.23 -14.96 43.60
N LYS A 249 -22.64 -13.77 44.08
CA LYS A 249 -22.63 -12.52 43.29
C LYS A 249 -21.25 -12.20 42.72
N THR A 250 -20.24 -12.10 43.58
CA THR A 250 -18.84 -11.80 43.20
C THR A 250 -18.29 -12.88 42.27
N TYR A 251 -18.55 -14.15 42.57
CA TYR A 251 -18.16 -15.27 41.72
C TYR A 251 -18.76 -15.15 40.31
N THR A 252 -20.03 -14.76 40.20
CA THR A 252 -20.69 -14.60 38.89
C THR A 252 -20.09 -13.45 38.09
N MET A 253 -19.81 -12.32 38.72
CA MET A 253 -19.30 -11.12 38.02
C MET A 253 -17.80 -11.19 37.72
N LEU A 254 -16.98 -11.69 38.64
CA LEU A 254 -15.51 -11.66 38.52
C LEU A 254 -14.89 -13.06 38.37
N GLY A 255 -15.55 -14.11 38.86
CA GLY A 255 -14.95 -15.44 38.99
C GLY A 255 -14.30 -15.63 40.37
N PRO A 256 -13.53 -16.72 40.55
CA PRO A 256 -12.74 -16.94 41.76
C PRO A 256 -11.68 -15.85 41.89
N GLN A 257 -11.58 -15.23 43.07
CA GLN A 257 -10.53 -14.25 43.36
C GLN A 257 -9.30 -15.01 43.88
N LEU A 258 -8.23 -15.09 43.08
CA LEU A 258 -6.93 -15.49 43.62
C LEU A 258 -6.33 -14.33 44.41
N GLU A 259 -6.05 -14.58 45.69
CA GLU A 259 -5.18 -13.72 46.48
C GLU A 259 -3.77 -13.74 45.86
N GLY A 260 -3.43 -12.72 45.07
CA GLY A 260 -2.02 -12.35 44.87
C GLY A 260 -1.48 -12.19 43.44
N ASN A 261 -2.21 -12.47 42.35
CA ASN A 261 -1.74 -12.12 41.00
C ASN A 261 -2.91 -12.02 40.00
N LEU A 262 -2.95 -10.93 39.22
CA LEU A 262 -3.84 -10.72 38.06
C LEU A 262 -3.41 -11.53 36.82
N ALA A 263 -2.45 -12.46 36.97
CA ALA A 263 -2.00 -13.32 35.89
C ALA A 263 -2.84 -14.59 35.90
N PHE A 264 -3.91 -14.59 35.09
CA PHE A 264 -4.74 -15.76 34.85
C PHE A 264 -3.90 -16.90 34.27
N SER A 265 -3.89 -18.05 34.94
CA SER A 265 -3.34 -19.27 34.36
C SER A 265 -4.37 -19.89 33.39
N THR A 266 -3.91 -20.60 32.37
CA THR A 266 -4.77 -21.14 31.28
C THR A 266 -5.84 -22.12 31.77
N GLU A 267 -5.67 -22.76 32.94
CA GLU A 267 -6.68 -23.64 33.53
C GLU A 267 -7.78 -22.86 34.30
N GLU A 268 -7.53 -21.61 34.68
CA GLU A 268 -8.47 -20.74 35.40
C GLU A 268 -9.36 -19.91 34.45
N GLU A 269 -9.07 -19.91 33.14
CA GLU A 269 -9.85 -19.19 32.13
C GLU A 269 -11.32 -19.66 32.06
N SER A 270 -11.60 -20.93 32.37
CA SER A 270 -12.96 -21.48 32.37
C SER A 270 -13.81 -21.00 33.56
N GLU A 271 -13.19 -20.49 34.63
CA GLU A 271 -13.89 -19.99 35.82
C GLU A 271 -14.04 -18.46 35.86
N LEU A 272 -13.52 -17.76 34.85
CA LEU A 272 -13.67 -16.31 34.70
C LEU A 272 -15.14 -15.89 34.77
N GLY A 273 -15.43 -14.82 35.50
CA GLY A 273 -16.78 -14.26 35.59
C GLY A 273 -17.18 -13.45 34.36
N ILE A 274 -18.36 -12.84 34.44
CA ILE A 274 -18.94 -12.03 33.36
C ILE A 274 -18.02 -10.87 32.95
N ILE A 275 -17.44 -10.13 33.90
CA ILE A 275 -16.63 -8.92 33.62
C ILE A 275 -15.39 -9.26 32.78
N PRO A 276 -14.47 -10.16 33.21
CA PRO A 276 -13.27 -10.46 32.42
C PRO A 276 -13.60 -11.05 31.04
N ARG A 277 -14.62 -11.92 30.94
CA ARG A 277 -15.10 -12.46 29.65
C ARG A 277 -15.67 -11.38 28.74
N ALA A 278 -16.48 -10.48 29.29
CA ALA A 278 -17.04 -9.37 28.54
C ALA A 278 -15.95 -8.43 28.04
N THR A 279 -14.93 -8.15 28.86
CA THR A 279 -13.77 -7.36 28.45
C THR A 279 -13.06 -8.01 27.26
N GLN A 280 -12.72 -9.30 27.35
CA GLN A 280 -12.07 -10.03 26.26
C GLN A 280 -12.91 -10.01 24.98
N GLU A 281 -14.21 -10.27 25.10
CA GLU A 281 -15.12 -10.33 23.96
C GLU A 281 -15.32 -8.96 23.30
N VAL A 282 -15.44 -7.89 24.09
CA VAL A 282 -15.53 -6.51 23.57
C VAL A 282 -14.28 -6.16 22.78
N PHE A 283 -13.08 -6.43 23.31
CA PHE A 283 -11.84 -6.16 22.59
C PHE A 283 -11.68 -7.04 21.34
N ARG A 284 -12.11 -8.31 21.40
CA ARG A 284 -12.17 -9.20 20.22
C ARG A 284 -13.05 -8.60 19.14
N LEU A 285 -14.27 -8.19 19.47
CA LEU A 285 -15.23 -7.60 18.53
C LEU A 285 -14.76 -6.24 17.96
N ILE A 286 -14.06 -5.42 18.77
CA ILE A 286 -13.45 -4.16 18.30
C ILE A 286 -12.30 -4.45 17.33
N SER A 287 -11.50 -5.49 17.58
CA SER A 287 -10.35 -5.84 16.72
C SER A 287 -10.75 -6.29 15.30
N GLU A 288 -11.98 -6.78 15.14
CA GLU A 288 -12.56 -7.13 13.83
C GLU A 288 -12.98 -5.90 13.00
N LYS A 289 -12.91 -4.70 13.58
CA LYS A 289 -13.31 -3.45 12.93
C LYS A 289 -12.08 -2.66 12.49
N PRO A 290 -12.22 -1.74 11.51
CA PRO A 290 -11.13 -0.87 11.10
C PRO A 290 -10.56 -0.11 12.30
N PRO A 291 -9.23 0.10 12.36
CA PRO A 291 -8.60 0.83 13.46
C PRO A 291 -9.20 2.23 13.60
N GLY A 292 -9.45 2.66 14.84
CA GLY A 292 -10.10 3.93 15.13
C GLY A 292 -11.63 3.94 15.04
N SER A 293 -12.28 2.79 14.83
CA SER A 293 -13.76 2.71 14.82
C SER A 293 -14.39 2.96 16.19
N TYR A 294 -13.66 2.69 17.28
CA TYR A 294 -14.14 2.78 18.65
C TYR A 294 -13.06 3.35 19.57
N TRP A 295 -13.50 4.06 20.61
CA TRP A 295 -12.71 4.40 21.79
C TRP A 295 -13.40 3.78 23.00
N VAL A 296 -12.61 3.31 23.98
CA VAL A 296 -13.10 2.65 25.19
C VAL A 296 -12.56 3.44 26.37
N GLU A 297 -13.44 3.78 27.30
CA GLU A 297 -13.09 4.36 28.60
C GLU A 297 -13.68 3.48 29.69
N VAL A 298 -12.92 3.22 30.74
CA VAL A 298 -13.36 2.43 31.89
C VAL A 298 -13.30 3.29 33.15
N SER A 299 -14.36 3.20 33.97
CA SER A 299 -14.37 3.74 35.33
C SER A 299 -14.89 2.68 36.29
N VAL A 300 -14.34 2.64 37.50
CA VAL A 300 -14.72 1.66 38.54
C VAL A 300 -15.11 2.42 39.81
N VAL A 301 -16.32 2.16 40.28
CA VAL A 301 -16.96 2.93 41.34
C VAL A 301 -17.59 2.00 42.37
N GLU A 302 -17.41 2.34 43.65
CA GLU A 302 -18.17 1.75 44.75
C GLU A 302 -19.22 2.74 45.25
N VAL A 303 -20.44 2.25 45.47
CA VAL A 303 -21.52 3.00 46.11
C VAL A 303 -21.77 2.39 47.48
N TYR A 304 -21.42 3.11 48.53
CA TYR A 304 -21.60 2.66 49.92
C TYR A 304 -22.33 3.73 50.72
N ASN A 305 -23.48 3.36 51.30
CA ASN A 305 -24.32 4.26 52.11
C ASN A 305 -24.64 5.61 51.42
N ASN A 306 -25.03 5.56 50.14
CA ASN A 306 -25.29 6.72 49.28
C ASN A 306 -24.07 7.63 49.02
N GLU A 307 -22.85 7.19 49.37
CA GLU A 307 -21.61 7.86 49.00
C GLU A 307 -20.93 7.12 47.85
N ILE A 308 -20.25 7.88 46.98
CA ILE A 308 -19.57 7.37 45.79
C ILE A 308 -18.06 7.41 46.02
N PHE A 309 -17.39 6.29 45.77
CA PHE A 309 -15.94 6.15 45.88
C PHE A 309 -15.36 5.73 44.54
N ASP A 310 -14.42 6.51 44.02
CA ASP A 310 -13.68 6.21 42.79
C ASP A 310 -12.55 5.22 43.11
N LEU A 311 -12.69 4.00 42.61
CA LEU A 311 -11.75 2.90 42.88
C LEU A 311 -10.51 2.91 41.96
N LEU A 312 -10.45 3.78 40.96
CA LEU A 312 -9.27 3.96 40.10
C LEU A 312 -8.42 5.18 40.50
N ALA A 313 -9.00 6.10 41.28
CA ALA A 313 -8.27 7.27 41.76
C ALA A 313 -7.08 6.89 42.66
N LYS A 314 -5.93 7.51 42.39
CA LYS A 314 -4.72 7.40 43.20
C LYS A 314 -4.67 8.55 44.20
N ASP A 315 -4.33 8.26 45.45
CA ASP A 315 -4.04 9.29 46.43
C ASP A 315 -2.71 10.00 46.14
N SER A 316 -2.42 11.08 46.89
CA SER A 316 -1.16 11.83 46.78
C SER A 316 0.11 11.00 47.07
N TYR A 317 -0.05 9.78 47.59
CA TYR A 317 1.02 8.82 47.91
C TYR A 317 1.07 7.63 46.93
N GLY A 318 0.28 7.67 45.84
CA GLY A 318 0.27 6.67 44.79
C GLY A 318 -0.43 5.35 45.17
N LYS A 319 -1.16 5.30 46.29
CA LYS A 319 -1.99 4.14 46.62
C LYS A 319 -3.40 4.32 46.05
N VAL A 320 -3.91 3.27 45.43
CA VAL A 320 -5.30 3.19 44.95
C VAL A 320 -6.19 3.02 46.18
N PHE A 321 -6.86 4.09 46.59
CA PHE A 321 -7.84 4.04 47.68
C PHE A 321 -9.06 4.84 47.25
N GLY A 322 -10.24 4.21 47.36
CA GLY A 322 -11.54 4.76 46.96
C GLY A 322 -11.71 6.24 47.31
N VAL A 323 -11.39 7.14 46.38
CA VAL A 323 -11.46 8.58 46.63
C VAL A 323 -12.92 8.96 46.57
N LYS A 324 -13.43 9.53 47.67
CA LYS A 324 -14.81 9.99 47.74
C LYS A 324 -15.07 11.05 46.66
N ARG A 325 -16.13 10.86 45.88
CA ARG A 325 -16.60 11.80 44.86
C ARG A 325 -18.00 12.31 45.22
N ASP A 326 -18.24 13.57 44.92
CA ASP A 326 -19.55 14.19 45.10
C ASP A 326 -20.42 13.98 43.86
N VAL A 327 -21.72 13.76 44.07
CA VAL A 327 -22.71 13.74 42.98
C VAL A 327 -23.23 15.16 42.76
N VAL A 328 -23.12 15.64 41.53
CA VAL A 328 -23.63 16.95 41.12
C VAL A 328 -24.80 16.75 40.17
N THR A 329 -25.94 17.36 40.49
CA THR A 329 -27.09 17.41 39.57
C THR A 329 -26.93 18.59 38.63
N THR A 330 -26.88 18.33 37.33
CA THR A 330 -26.80 19.37 36.31
C THR A 330 -28.12 20.16 36.25
N ARG A 331 -28.09 21.33 35.59
CA ARG A 331 -29.28 22.18 35.39
C ARG A 331 -30.41 21.49 34.61
N GLU A 332 -30.10 20.39 33.93
CA GLU A 332 -31.04 19.57 33.15
C GLU A 332 -31.62 18.41 33.98
N GLY A 333 -31.28 18.30 35.27
CA GLY A 333 -31.74 17.23 36.15
C GLY A 333 -30.97 15.91 36.01
N LYS A 334 -29.88 15.88 35.22
CA LYS A 334 -29.01 14.72 35.10
C LYS A 334 -28.05 14.68 36.28
N SER A 335 -27.93 13.53 36.95
CA SER A 335 -26.90 13.34 37.99
C SER A 335 -25.58 12.98 37.32
N ASP A 336 -24.50 13.64 37.74
CA ASP A 336 -23.15 13.45 37.23
C ASP A 336 -22.15 13.34 38.39
N VAL A 337 -21.06 12.62 38.18
CA VAL A 337 -19.98 12.45 39.17
C VAL A 337 -18.73 13.12 38.59
N PRO A 338 -18.55 14.44 38.79
CA PRO A 338 -17.42 15.14 38.20
C PRO A 338 -16.09 14.58 38.70
N LEU A 339 -15.08 14.67 37.84
CA LEU A 339 -13.69 14.26 38.08
C LEU A 339 -13.45 12.75 38.20
N LEU A 340 -14.41 11.89 37.83
CA LEU A 340 -14.21 10.45 37.83
C LEU A 340 -12.95 10.06 37.02
N THR A 341 -12.19 9.11 37.54
CA THR A 341 -10.99 8.60 36.85
C THR A 341 -11.41 7.66 35.74
N HIS A 342 -10.85 7.88 34.55
CA HIS A 342 -11.05 7.05 33.37
C HIS A 342 -9.70 6.48 32.93
N GLU A 343 -9.66 5.17 32.66
CA GLU A 343 -8.53 4.48 32.02
C GLU A 343 -8.87 4.01 30.60
#